data_AF-A0A2V8MAU9-F1
#
_entry.id   AF-A0A2V8MAU9-F1
#
_cell.length_a   1.000
_cell.length_b   1.000
_cell.length_c   1.000
_cell.angle_alpha   90.00
_cell.angle_beta   90.00
_cell.angle_gamma   90.00
#
_symmetry.space_group_name_H-M   'P 1'
#
loop_
_entity.id
_entity.type
_entity.pdbx_description
1 polymer ?
#
loop_
_entity_poly.entity_id
_entity_poly.type
_entity_poly.pdbx_seq_one_letter_code
_entity_poly.pdbx_strand_id
1 'polypeptide(L)'
;MSYRFSLPERLLRRPQGVWARRALFQVHLWSGIAAGIYLIVISVTGSVLVFRVELHKMFSRPQVTVSVTGERLTDDQLKTTATRAFPTYTVTNVWPAKRPEQAVEIWLSRDAGGRAVHRLFDPYTGKDLGPPDPAMVRFIVWLASLHDDLLNGEKGRRVNGIGAILFTILCLTGLVIWWPGVSNWRRSLTIDLRSNWKLF
;
A
#
# COMPACT_ATOMS: atom_id res chain seq x y z
N MET A 1 -37.07 -0.16 51.49
CA MET A 1 -37.31 -1.24 50.51
C MET A 1 -36.28 -1.11 49.40
N SER A 2 -35.13 -1.75 49.56
CA SER A 2 -33.95 -1.58 48.69
C SER A 2 -34.01 -2.54 47.50
N TYR A 3 -34.41 -2.03 46.33
CA TYR A 3 -34.34 -2.78 45.08
C TYR A 3 -32.88 -3.06 44.71
N ARG A 4 -32.46 -4.33 44.85
CA ARG A 4 -31.22 -4.84 44.27
C ARG A 4 -31.44 -5.04 42.77
N PHE A 5 -31.02 -4.07 41.96
CA PHE A 5 -30.94 -4.24 40.51
C PHE A 5 -29.90 -5.31 40.15
N SER A 6 -30.24 -6.17 39.21
CA SER A 6 -29.34 -7.21 38.68
C SER A 6 -28.25 -6.60 37.79
N LEU A 7 -27.08 -7.23 37.70
CA LEU A 7 -25.94 -6.83 36.84
C LEU A 7 -26.35 -6.46 35.38
N PRO A 8 -27.21 -7.21 34.68
CA PRO A 8 -27.64 -6.86 33.32
C PRO A 8 -28.47 -5.57 33.25
N GLU A 9 -29.28 -5.24 34.27
CA GLU A 9 -30.11 -4.03 34.28
C GLU A 9 -29.29 -2.75 34.55
N ARG A 10 -28.20 -2.85 35.32
CA ARG A 10 -27.27 -1.72 35.54
C ARG A 10 -26.47 -1.38 34.28
N LEU A 11 -26.07 -2.39 33.52
CA LEU A 11 -25.43 -2.25 32.21
C LEU A 11 -26.36 -1.55 31.20
N LEU A 12 -27.66 -1.84 31.25
CA LEU A 12 -28.66 -1.23 30.36
C LEU A 12 -29.04 0.21 30.73
N ARG A 13 -29.12 0.55 32.03
CA ARG A 13 -29.71 1.83 32.49
C ARG A 13 -28.70 2.93 32.88
N ARG A 14 -27.49 2.60 33.37
CA ARG A 14 -26.45 3.60 33.74
C ARG A 14 -25.03 3.08 33.48
N PRO A 15 -24.56 3.03 32.23
CA PRO A 15 -23.22 2.54 31.88
C PRO A 15 -22.09 3.54 32.23
N GLN A 16 -22.41 4.68 32.82
CA GLN A 16 -21.55 5.87 32.91
C GLN A 16 -20.55 5.84 34.10
N GLY A 17 -20.76 4.96 35.08
CA GLY A 17 -20.02 4.95 36.35
C GLY A 17 -19.05 3.78 36.58
N VAL A 18 -18.82 2.94 35.57
CA VAL A 18 -17.94 1.77 35.67
C VAL A 18 -16.61 2.06 34.99
N TRP A 19 -15.50 1.90 35.72
CA TRP A 19 -14.12 2.03 35.21
C TRP A 19 -13.91 1.32 33.87
N ALA A 20 -14.59 0.19 33.66
CA ALA A 20 -14.59 -0.56 32.40
C ALA A 20 -14.98 0.28 31.17
N ARG A 21 -15.97 1.19 31.24
CA ARG A 21 -16.31 2.08 30.12
C ARG A 21 -15.21 3.09 29.84
N ARG A 22 -14.59 3.63 30.90
CA ARG A 22 -13.49 4.60 30.77
C ARG A 22 -12.23 3.95 30.20
N ALA A 23 -11.92 2.72 30.64
CA ALA A 23 -10.83 1.92 30.10
C ALA A 23 -11.07 1.52 28.63
N LEU A 24 -12.27 1.04 28.29
CA LEU A 24 -12.64 0.73 26.90
C LEU A 24 -12.57 1.95 25.99
N PHE A 25 -13.03 3.11 26.46
CA PHE A 25 -12.91 4.37 25.72
C PHE A 25 -11.45 4.77 25.51
N GLN A 26 -10.60 4.63 26.54
CA GLN A 26 -9.17 4.95 26.44
C GLN A 26 -8.46 4.02 25.45
N VAL A 27 -8.70 2.71 25.52
CA VAL A 27 -8.17 1.73 24.57
C VAL A 27 -8.64 2.07 23.15
N HIS A 28 -9.94 2.30 22.96
CA HIS A 28 -10.49 2.67 21.66
C HIS A 28 -9.89 3.97 21.11
N LEU A 29 -9.69 4.99 21.94
CA LEU A 29 -9.09 6.26 21.55
C LEU A 29 -7.66 6.06 21.05
N TRP A 30 -6.81 5.37 21.82
CA TRP A 30 -5.41 5.15 21.43
C TRP A 30 -5.29 4.20 20.23
N SER A 31 -6.10 3.15 20.18
CA SER A 31 -6.20 2.28 19.00
C SER A 31 -6.68 3.06 17.77
N GLY A 32 -7.62 3.99 17.94
CA GLY A 32 -8.12 4.90 16.90
C GLY A 32 -7.06 5.82 16.35
N ILE A 33 -6.27 6.44 17.22
CA ILE A 33 -5.14 7.31 16.80
C ILE A 33 -4.10 6.50 16.03
N ALA A 34 -3.71 5.33 16.54
CA ALA A 34 -2.75 4.46 15.87
C ALA A 34 -3.26 3.98 14.49
N ALA A 35 -4.51 3.51 14.43
CA ALA A 35 -5.15 3.12 13.17
C ALA A 35 -5.32 4.30 12.20
N GLY A 36 -5.59 5.50 12.72
CA GLY A 36 -5.72 6.72 11.92
C GLY A 36 -4.43 7.11 11.22
N ILE A 37 -3.29 7.09 11.92
CA ILE A 37 -1.97 7.35 11.32
C ILE A 37 -1.67 6.32 10.23
N TYR A 38 -1.91 5.05 10.54
CA TYR A 38 -1.76 3.95 9.59
C TYR A 38 -2.62 4.18 8.33
N LEU A 39 -3.89 4.57 8.49
CA LEU A 39 -4.79 4.81 7.38
C LEU A 39 -4.39 6.00 6.53
N ILE A 40 -3.84 7.07 7.11
CA ILE A 40 -3.35 8.20 6.31
C ILE A 40 -2.32 7.70 5.29
N VAL A 41 -1.37 6.86 5.71
CA VAL A 41 -0.35 6.30 4.80
C VAL A 41 -0.99 5.41 3.73
N ILE A 42 -1.90 4.51 4.12
CA ILE A 42 -2.55 3.58 3.18
C ILE A 42 -3.50 4.33 2.22
N SER A 43 -4.22 5.36 2.68
CA SER A 43 -5.11 6.16 1.84
C SER A 43 -4.37 7.06 0.87
N VAL A 44 -3.26 7.68 1.28
CA VAL A 44 -2.42 8.49 0.39
C VAL A 44 -1.80 7.61 -0.69
N THR A 45 -1.23 6.47 -0.31
CA THR A 45 -0.68 5.51 -1.27
C THR A 45 -1.77 4.99 -2.22
N GLY A 46 -2.92 4.55 -1.69
CA GLY A 46 -4.05 4.03 -2.48
C GLY A 46 -4.61 5.04 -3.48
N SER A 47 -4.63 6.32 -3.11
CA SER A 47 -5.08 7.39 -4.01
C SER A 47 -4.18 7.52 -5.25
N VAL A 48 -2.87 7.31 -5.10
CA VAL A 48 -1.94 7.28 -6.24
C VAL A 48 -2.21 6.08 -7.16
N LEU A 49 -2.65 4.94 -6.60
CA LEU A 49 -2.93 3.73 -7.38
C LEU A 49 -4.14 3.90 -8.30
N VAL A 50 -5.13 4.70 -7.90
CA VAL A 50 -6.30 5.02 -8.75
C VAL A 50 -5.85 5.64 -10.08
N PHE A 51 -4.81 6.46 -10.07
CA PHE A 51 -4.26 7.13 -11.25
C PHE A 51 -3.05 6.41 -11.85
N ARG A 52 -2.79 5.15 -11.48
CA ARG A 52 -1.56 4.45 -11.88
C ARG A 52 -1.38 4.39 -13.40
N VAL A 53 -2.46 4.17 -14.15
CA VAL A 53 -2.39 4.04 -15.62
C VAL A 53 -2.06 5.39 -16.26
N GLU A 54 -2.71 6.46 -15.80
CA GLU A 54 -2.52 7.83 -16.26
C GLU A 54 -1.11 8.31 -15.93
N LEU A 55 -0.67 8.11 -14.68
CA LEU A 55 0.67 8.47 -14.24
C LEU A 55 1.74 7.67 -14.98
N HIS A 56 1.52 6.38 -15.23
CA HIS A 56 2.45 5.58 -16.03
C HIS A 56 2.53 6.12 -17.46
N LYS A 57 1.40 6.38 -18.14
CA LYS A 57 1.41 6.98 -19.48
C LYS A 57 2.11 8.34 -19.53
N MET A 58 1.88 9.17 -18.53
CA MET A 58 2.46 10.52 -18.45
C MET A 58 3.97 10.50 -18.20
N PHE A 59 4.45 9.57 -17.38
CA PHE A 59 5.86 9.51 -16.98
C PHE A 59 6.69 8.47 -17.72
N SER A 60 6.08 7.60 -18.51
CA SER A 60 6.80 6.65 -19.36
C SER A 60 7.63 7.40 -20.39
N ARG A 61 8.89 6.97 -20.53
CA ARG A 61 9.79 7.54 -21.54
C ARG A 61 9.42 6.99 -22.93
N PRO A 62 9.65 7.77 -24.00
CA PRO A 62 9.73 7.23 -25.35
C PRO A 62 10.72 6.06 -25.38
N GLN A 63 10.50 5.08 -26.25
CA GLN A 63 11.34 3.88 -26.32
C GLN A 63 12.82 4.26 -26.46
N VAL A 64 13.67 3.67 -25.60
CA VAL A 64 15.12 3.85 -25.68
C VAL A 64 15.59 3.35 -27.04
N THR A 65 16.04 4.30 -27.86
CA THR A 65 16.49 4.03 -29.22
C THR A 65 18.00 3.82 -29.19
N VAL A 66 18.48 2.76 -29.84
CA VAL A 66 19.90 2.42 -29.95
C VAL A 66 20.40 2.70 -31.37
N SER A 67 21.67 3.09 -31.48
CA SER A 67 22.31 3.29 -32.78
C SER A 67 22.68 1.93 -33.39
N VAL A 68 22.11 1.61 -34.56
CA VAL A 68 22.44 0.37 -35.28
C VAL A 68 23.90 0.44 -35.73
N THR A 69 24.76 -0.35 -35.09
CA THR A 69 26.20 -0.36 -35.37
C THR A 69 26.69 -1.80 -35.45
N GLY A 70 27.00 -2.27 -36.66
CA GLY A 70 27.55 -3.60 -36.88
C GLY A 70 26.54 -4.74 -36.73
N GLU A 71 27.07 -5.94 -36.48
CA GLU A 71 26.27 -7.16 -36.31
C GLU A 71 25.66 -7.21 -34.91
N ARG A 72 24.41 -7.70 -34.85
CA ARG A 72 23.66 -7.79 -33.59
C ARG A 72 24.19 -8.97 -32.76
N LEU A 73 24.43 -8.74 -31.47
CA LEU A 73 24.81 -9.80 -30.54
C LEU A 73 23.70 -10.84 -30.44
N THR A 74 24.08 -12.11 -30.31
CA THR A 74 23.13 -13.19 -30.08
C THR A 74 22.58 -13.14 -28.65
N ASP A 75 21.41 -13.74 -28.43
CA ASP A 75 20.79 -13.79 -27.10
C ASP A 75 21.72 -14.40 -26.03
N ASP A 76 22.55 -15.37 -26.41
CA ASP A 76 23.50 -16.00 -25.48
C ASP A 76 24.71 -15.10 -25.16
N GLN A 77 25.16 -14.29 -26.12
CA GLN A 77 26.17 -13.25 -25.87
C GLN A 77 25.62 -12.17 -24.93
N LEU A 78 24.36 -11.76 -25.13
CA LEU A 78 23.67 -10.79 -24.26
C LEU A 78 23.44 -11.36 -22.85
N LYS A 79 23.02 -12.62 -22.72
CA LYS A 79 22.93 -13.31 -21.41
C LYS A 79 24.29 -13.33 -20.71
N THR A 80 25.35 -13.70 -21.42
CA THR A 80 26.70 -13.75 -20.85
C THR A 80 27.15 -12.38 -20.37
N THR A 81 26.87 -11.33 -21.15
CA THR A 81 27.18 -9.94 -20.79
C THR A 81 26.38 -9.48 -19.58
N ALA A 82 25.08 -9.80 -19.53
CA ALA A 82 24.22 -9.47 -18.40
C ALA A 82 24.63 -10.20 -17.11
N THR A 83 24.97 -11.49 -17.19
CA THR A 83 25.47 -12.28 -16.04
C THR A 83 26.80 -11.75 -15.54
N ARG A 84 27.70 -11.28 -16.42
CA ARG A 84 28.95 -10.63 -16.01
C ARG A 84 28.71 -9.29 -15.32
N ALA A 85 27.76 -8.50 -15.82
CA ALA A 85 27.39 -7.21 -15.22
C ALA A 85 26.65 -7.38 -13.86
N PHE A 86 25.90 -8.47 -13.69
CA PHE A 86 25.10 -8.77 -12.50
C PHE A 86 25.39 -10.18 -11.96
N PRO A 87 26.58 -10.43 -11.39
CA PRO A 87 27.03 -11.79 -11.01
C PRO A 87 26.19 -12.45 -9.89
N THR A 88 25.43 -11.65 -9.13
CA THR A 88 24.53 -12.16 -8.08
C THR A 88 23.11 -12.46 -8.59
N TYR A 89 22.84 -12.30 -9.88
CA TYR A 89 21.52 -12.49 -10.47
C TYR A 89 21.57 -13.53 -11.58
N THR A 90 20.50 -14.28 -11.72
CA THR A 90 20.29 -15.25 -12.80
C THR A 90 19.37 -14.65 -13.86
N VAL A 91 19.79 -14.69 -15.12
CA VAL A 91 18.93 -14.28 -16.24
C VAL A 91 17.76 -15.25 -16.33
N THR A 92 16.54 -14.74 -16.15
CA THR A 92 15.31 -15.52 -16.16
C THR A 92 14.64 -15.46 -17.53
N ASN A 93 14.68 -14.31 -18.20
CA ASN A 93 14.15 -14.17 -19.54
C ASN A 93 14.88 -13.07 -20.33
N VAL A 94 14.88 -13.22 -21.65
CA VAL A 94 15.38 -12.21 -22.60
C VAL A 94 14.25 -11.88 -23.56
N TRP A 95 13.80 -10.63 -23.53
CA TRP A 95 12.80 -10.14 -24.48
C TRP A 95 13.48 -9.53 -25.69
N PRO A 96 13.38 -10.16 -26.87
CA PRO A 96 14.04 -9.66 -28.06
C PRO A 96 13.43 -8.32 -28.49
N ALA A 97 14.29 -7.40 -28.92
CA ALA A 97 13.88 -6.16 -29.52
C ALA A 97 13.12 -6.43 -30.83
N LYS A 98 11.90 -5.87 -30.96
CA LYS A 98 11.02 -6.05 -32.13
C LYS A 98 11.47 -5.25 -33.35
N ARG A 99 12.22 -4.17 -33.11
CA ARG A 99 12.78 -3.29 -34.14
C ARG A 99 14.31 -3.24 -34.02
N PRO A 100 15.06 -3.03 -35.11
CA PRO A 100 16.52 -2.93 -35.08
C PRO A 100 17.02 -1.85 -34.11
N GLU A 101 16.35 -0.70 -34.07
CA GLU A 101 16.70 0.43 -33.23
C GLU A 101 16.21 0.34 -31.76
N GLN A 102 15.68 -0.81 -31.32
CA GLN A 102 15.15 -0.97 -29.97
C GLN A 102 16.14 -1.73 -29.07
N ALA A 103 16.26 -1.29 -27.81
CA ALA A 103 17.02 -2.01 -26.78
C ALA A 103 16.38 -3.37 -26.41
N VAL A 104 17.21 -4.33 -26.02
CA VAL A 104 16.76 -5.66 -25.53
C VAL A 104 16.51 -5.59 -24.04
N GLU A 105 15.37 -6.12 -23.57
CA GLU A 105 15.05 -6.16 -22.15
C GLU A 105 15.43 -7.52 -21.56
N ILE A 106 16.26 -7.51 -20.51
CA ILE A 106 16.72 -8.72 -19.82
C ILE A 106 16.20 -8.70 -18.40
N TRP A 107 15.55 -9.79 -18.01
CA TRP A 107 14.98 -9.99 -16.68
C TRP A 107 15.95 -10.83 -15.85
N LEU A 108 16.33 -10.28 -14.70
CA LEU A 108 17.33 -10.81 -13.79
C LEU A 108 16.64 -11.09 -12.45
N SER A 109 16.75 -12.32 -11.92
CA SER A 109 16.24 -12.66 -10.60
C SER A 109 17.36 -13.11 -9.68
N ARG A 110 17.32 -12.70 -8.41
CA ARG A 110 18.34 -13.06 -7.43
C ARG A 110 18.18 -14.50 -6.93
N ASP A 111 16.94 -15.00 -6.82
CA ASP A 111 16.57 -16.34 -6.32
C ASP A 111 15.10 -16.67 -6.65
N ALA A 112 14.64 -17.90 -6.37
CA ALA A 112 13.22 -18.27 -6.41
C ALA A 112 12.42 -17.50 -5.33
N GLY A 113 11.91 -16.32 -5.70
CA GLY A 113 11.21 -15.38 -4.80
C GLY A 113 11.97 -14.08 -4.52
N GLY A 114 13.17 -13.90 -5.09
CA GLY A 114 13.92 -12.65 -5.01
C GLY A 114 13.33 -11.53 -5.87
N ARG A 115 13.71 -10.27 -5.59
CA ARG A 115 13.24 -9.11 -6.37
C ARG A 115 13.79 -9.18 -7.79
N ALA A 116 12.90 -9.39 -8.76
CA ALA A 116 13.24 -9.33 -10.18
C ALA A 116 13.66 -7.90 -10.56
N VAL A 117 14.72 -7.79 -11.35
CA VAL A 117 15.25 -6.53 -11.88
C VAL A 117 15.25 -6.64 -13.40
N HIS A 118 14.75 -5.61 -14.06
CA HIS A 118 14.69 -5.55 -15.51
C HIS A 118 15.69 -4.51 -15.98
N ARG A 119 16.47 -4.84 -17.00
CA ARG A 119 17.52 -3.98 -17.55
C ARG A 119 17.43 -3.94 -19.06
N LEU A 120 17.61 -2.75 -19.62
CA LEU A 120 17.75 -2.56 -21.04
C LEU A 120 19.22 -2.69 -21.42
N PHE A 121 19.51 -3.53 -22.41
CA PHE A 121 20.83 -3.69 -22.99
C PHE A 121 20.83 -3.25 -24.44
N ASP A 122 21.93 -2.64 -24.85
CA ASP A 122 22.20 -2.36 -26.25
C ASP A 122 22.52 -3.68 -26.99
N PRO A 123 21.72 -4.08 -28.01
CA PRO A 123 21.91 -5.33 -28.72
C PRO A 123 23.14 -5.34 -29.64
N TYR A 124 23.79 -4.20 -29.88
CA TYR A 124 24.98 -4.09 -30.72
C TYR A 124 26.25 -3.96 -29.86
N THR A 125 26.19 -3.17 -28.79
CA THR A 125 27.37 -2.91 -27.94
C THR A 125 27.42 -3.76 -26.66
N GLY A 126 26.30 -4.36 -26.24
CA GLY A 126 26.19 -5.09 -24.98
C GLY A 126 26.16 -4.20 -23.73
N LYS A 127 26.05 -2.88 -23.90
CA LYS A 127 26.05 -1.91 -22.80
C LYS A 127 24.74 -1.94 -22.01
N ASP A 128 24.80 -1.90 -20.68
CA ASP A 128 23.62 -1.67 -19.82
C ASP A 128 23.17 -0.20 -19.98
N LEU A 129 21.95 -0.03 -20.49
CA LEU A 129 21.27 1.26 -20.70
C LEU A 129 20.43 1.66 -19.47
N GLY A 130 20.37 0.80 -18.45
CA GLY A 130 19.68 1.04 -17.19
C GLY A 130 18.28 0.42 -17.14
N PRO A 131 17.47 0.80 -16.13
CA PRO A 131 16.12 0.29 -15.96
C PRO A 131 15.21 0.75 -17.12
N PRO A 132 14.27 -0.10 -17.57
CA PRO A 132 13.31 0.28 -18.61
C PRO A 132 12.37 1.40 -18.16
N ASP A 133 11.96 1.34 -16.89
CA ASP A 133 11.03 2.31 -16.32
C ASP A 133 11.74 3.55 -15.77
N PRO A 134 11.23 4.77 -16.04
CA PRO A 134 11.71 6.00 -15.43
C PRO A 134 11.58 6.01 -13.90
N ALA A 135 12.37 6.86 -13.23
CA ALA A 135 12.39 6.93 -11.77
C ALA A 135 10.99 7.15 -11.15
N MET A 136 10.17 7.99 -11.76
CA MET A 136 8.81 8.27 -11.30
C MET A 136 7.90 7.04 -11.41
N VAL A 137 7.98 6.28 -12.49
CA VAL A 137 7.24 5.01 -12.65
C VAL A 137 7.65 4.01 -11.58
N ARG A 138 8.96 3.88 -11.31
CA ARG A 138 9.46 3.01 -10.22
C ARG A 138 8.97 3.46 -8.85
N PHE A 139 8.87 4.76 -8.61
CA PHE A 139 8.32 5.31 -7.37
C PHE A 139 6.82 4.97 -7.21
N ILE A 140 6.04 5.04 -8.29
CA ILE A 140 4.62 4.63 -8.29
C ILE A 140 4.48 3.13 -7.99
N VAL A 141 5.32 2.29 -8.61
CA VAL A 141 5.34 0.85 -8.31
C VAL A 141 5.74 0.60 -6.85
N TRP A 142 6.69 1.36 -6.32
CA TRP A 142 7.07 1.27 -4.91
C TRP A 142 5.93 1.69 -3.97
N LEU A 143 5.19 2.75 -4.28
CA LEU A 143 3.99 3.14 -3.53
C LEU A 143 2.92 2.06 -3.56
N ALA A 144 2.75 1.37 -4.70
CA ALA A 144 1.86 0.22 -4.82
C ALA A 144 2.28 -0.95 -3.93
N SER A 145 3.58 -1.28 -3.89
CA SER A 145 4.06 -2.28 -2.95
C SER A 145 3.85 -1.86 -1.49
N LEU A 146 4.10 -0.58 -1.15
CA LEU A 146 3.83 -0.07 0.20
C LEU A 146 2.33 -0.20 0.57
N HIS A 147 1.43 0.11 -0.36
CA HIS A 147 -0.02 0.00 -0.16
C HIS A 147 -0.48 -1.45 0.00
N ASP A 148 -0.04 -2.35 -0.88
CA ASP A 148 -0.55 -3.73 -0.94
C ASP A 148 0.08 -4.60 0.15
N ASP A 149 1.39 -4.45 0.36
CA ASP A 149 2.18 -5.41 1.12
C ASP A 149 3.18 -4.81 2.10
N LEU A 150 3.09 -3.50 2.37
CA LEU A 150 3.95 -2.79 3.32
C LEU A 150 5.45 -2.99 3.03
N LEU A 151 5.80 -3.23 1.76
CA LEU A 151 7.17 -3.51 1.29
C LEU A 151 7.78 -4.81 1.83
N ASN A 152 6.97 -5.70 2.41
CA ASN A 152 7.43 -6.94 3.03
C ASN A 152 6.77 -8.19 2.41
N GLY A 153 6.35 -8.07 1.15
CA GLY A 153 5.79 -9.16 0.36
C GLY A 153 4.63 -9.85 1.07
N GLU A 154 4.58 -11.18 1.03
CA GLU A 154 3.45 -11.93 1.58
C GLU A 154 3.19 -11.63 3.07
N LYS A 155 4.25 -11.46 3.87
CA LYS A 155 4.11 -11.15 5.30
C LYS A 155 3.41 -9.82 5.51
N GLY A 156 3.87 -8.78 4.81
CA GLY A 156 3.28 -7.46 4.97
C GLY A 156 1.88 -7.38 4.37
N ARG A 157 1.57 -8.16 3.33
CA ARG A 157 0.19 -8.32 2.82
C ARG A 157 -0.76 -8.91 3.86
N ARG A 158 -0.32 -9.94 4.59
CA ARG A 158 -1.09 -10.52 5.71
C ARG A 158 -1.30 -9.49 6.83
N VAL A 159 -0.25 -8.77 7.20
CA VAL A 159 -0.32 -7.71 8.22
C VAL A 159 -1.30 -6.61 7.80
N ASN A 160 -1.22 -6.15 6.55
CA ASN A 160 -2.11 -5.14 5.99
C ASN A 160 -3.58 -5.61 6.01
N GLY A 161 -3.83 -6.86 5.63
CA GLY A 161 -5.17 -7.48 5.70
C GLY A 161 -5.71 -7.58 7.13
N ILE A 162 -4.89 -8.01 8.10
CA ILE A 162 -5.27 -8.03 9.52
C ILE A 162 -5.56 -6.61 10.01
N GLY A 163 -4.74 -5.64 9.64
CA GLY A 163 -4.93 -4.22 9.95
C GLY A 163 -6.27 -3.69 9.45
N ALA A 164 -6.67 -4.04 8.22
CA ALA A 164 -7.96 -3.67 7.65
C ALA A 164 -9.14 -4.27 8.43
N ILE A 165 -9.04 -5.53 8.85
CA ILE A 165 -10.06 -6.20 9.68
C ILE A 165 -10.17 -5.52 11.04
N LEU A 166 -9.04 -5.30 11.72
CA LEU A 166 -9.00 -4.63 13.02
C LEU A 166 -9.58 -3.22 12.95
N PHE A 167 -9.25 -2.47 11.89
CA PHE A 167 -9.84 -1.16 11.65
C PHE A 167 -11.35 -1.24 11.40
N THR A 168 -11.82 -2.22 10.64
CA THR A 168 -13.26 -2.43 10.42
C THR A 168 -13.99 -2.67 11.75
N ILE A 169 -13.43 -3.53 12.62
CA ILE A 169 -13.96 -3.76 13.97
C ILE A 169 -13.91 -2.47 14.79
N LEU A 170 -12.84 -1.69 14.67
CA LEU A 170 -12.72 -0.40 15.35
C LEU A 170 -13.83 0.57 14.90
N CYS A 171 -14.12 0.67 13.61
CA CYS A 171 -15.25 1.46 13.09
C CYS A 171 -16.59 0.99 13.65
N LEU A 172 -16.85 -0.32 13.64
CA LEU A 172 -18.09 -0.90 14.14
C LEU A 172 -18.26 -0.65 15.66
N THR A 173 -17.20 -0.85 16.43
CA THR A 173 -17.21 -0.57 17.88
C THR A 173 -17.37 0.92 18.17
N GLY A 174 -16.76 1.79 17.35
CA GLY A 174 -16.95 3.24 17.43
C GLY A 174 -18.40 3.65 17.19
N LEU A 175 -19.04 3.09 16.17
CA LEU A 175 -20.47 3.30 15.88
C LEU A 175 -21.36 2.86 17.05
N VAL A 176 -21.08 1.70 17.65
CA VAL A 176 -21.83 1.20 18.81
C VAL A 176 -21.62 2.08 20.05
N ILE A 177 -20.38 2.50 20.34
CA ILE A 177 -20.05 3.36 21.47
C ILE A 177 -20.66 4.76 21.31
N TRP A 178 -20.67 5.28 20.08
CA TRP A 178 -21.20 6.61 19.76
C TRP A 178 -22.73 6.61 19.59
N TRP A 179 -23.39 5.45 19.56
CA TRP A 179 -24.82 5.35 19.35
C TRP A 179 -25.64 6.05 20.46
N PRO A 180 -26.37 7.14 20.17
CA PRO A 180 -27.12 7.91 21.17
C PRO A 180 -28.48 7.28 21.53
N GLY A 181 -28.81 6.12 20.96
CA GLY A 181 -30.10 5.46 21.07
C GLY A 181 -31.11 5.89 19.99
N VAL A 182 -32.05 4.98 19.65
CA VAL A 182 -33.10 5.18 18.63
C VAL A 182 -34.03 6.35 18.94
N SER A 183 -34.13 6.79 20.20
CA SER A 183 -34.95 7.96 20.56
C SER A 183 -34.32 9.30 20.19
N ASN A 184 -32.99 9.38 20.06
CA ASN A 184 -32.26 10.64 19.87
C ASN A 184 -31.39 10.64 18.60
N TRP A 185 -31.46 9.62 17.74
CA TRP A 185 -30.62 9.51 16.54
C TRP A 185 -30.73 10.73 15.61
N ARG A 186 -31.92 11.35 15.51
CA ARG A 186 -32.13 12.58 14.73
C ARG A 186 -31.37 13.78 15.30
N ARG A 187 -31.18 13.85 16.62
CA ARG A 187 -30.38 14.93 17.25
C ARG A 187 -28.90 14.82 16.94
N SER A 188 -28.38 13.63 16.61
CA SER A 188 -26.99 13.45 16.17
C SER A 188 -26.73 13.86 14.72
N LEU A 189 -27.78 14.09 13.93
CA LEU A 189 -27.69 14.64 12.57
C LEU A 189 -27.93 16.15 12.52
N THR A 190 -28.30 16.76 13.65
CA THR A 190 -28.50 18.21 13.76
C THR A 190 -27.32 18.83 14.50
N ILE A 191 -26.56 19.69 13.83
CA ILE A 191 -25.51 20.49 14.47
C ILE A 191 -26.19 21.66 15.18
N ASP A 192 -26.26 21.62 16.50
CA ASP A 192 -26.75 22.76 17.29
C ASP A 192 -25.63 23.79 17.45
N LEU A 193 -25.61 24.75 16.51
CA LEU A 193 -24.66 25.86 16.50
C LEU A 193 -24.81 26.81 17.71
N ARG A 194 -25.85 26.64 18.55
CA ARG A 194 -26.05 27.39 19.80
C ARG A 194 -25.57 26.64 21.05
N SER A 195 -24.93 25.49 20.90
CA SER A 195 -24.35 24.76 22.03
C SER A 195 -23.25 25.60 22.69
N ASN A 196 -23.57 26.17 23.86
CA ASN A 196 -22.61 26.82 24.74
C ASN A 196 -21.71 25.74 25.31
N TRP A 197 -20.55 25.51 24.68
CA TRP A 197 -19.51 24.61 25.18
C TRP A 197 -18.97 25.17 26.50
N LYS A 198 -19.62 24.84 27.62
CA LYS A 198 -18.98 24.98 28.93
C LYS A 198 -17.89 23.91 29.00
N LEU A 199 -16.66 24.36 28.82
CA LEU A 199 -15.44 23.62 29.11
C LEU A 199 -15.56 23.05 30.54
N PHE A 200 -15.59 21.73 30.63
CA PHE A 200 -15.18 21.01 31.84
C PHE A 200 -13.65 20.96 31.88
#